data_AF-A0A0G4F874-F1
#
_entry.id   AF-A0A0G4F874-F1
#
_cell.length_a   1.000
_cell.length_b   1.000
_cell.length_c   1.000
_cell.angle_alpha   90.00
_cell.angle_beta   90.00
_cell.angle_gamma   90.00
#
_symmetry.space_group_name_H-M   'P 1'
#
loop_
_entity.id
_entity.type
_entity.pdbx_description
1 polymer ?
#
loop_
_entity_poly.entity_id
_entity_poly.type
_entity_poly.pdbx_seq_one_letter_code
_entity_poly.pdbx_strand_id
1 'polypeptide(L)'
;MALGDPSVAIQPTIWRTLHNRFNLVILPTILILAARDLLRWESDYYTQLFVLLYFVIDTAWIGLMGYRVVKDPQSIMVHHLAAIVLVAGSMLKESWRPFWSTGALIEVSTILLLTLRSGRVSNKHLSSMIHMAFLVSWFPLRWGVPLYIMYSCWSSFRAGEEPIFGIAAIFAAACVLLHMQVKWSAKLMTGQIRTMVSHGL
;
A
#
# COMPACT_ATOMS: atom_id res chain seq x y z
N MET A 1 31.03 2.57 -5.90
CA MET A 1 29.78 1.96 -6.38
C MET A 1 29.10 2.98 -7.27
N ALA A 2 29.12 2.80 -8.59
CA ALA A 2 28.56 3.77 -9.52
C ALA A 2 27.03 3.79 -9.37
N LEU A 3 26.48 4.93 -8.96
CA LEU A 3 25.05 5.20 -9.00
C LEU A 3 24.66 5.23 -10.48
N GLY A 4 24.04 4.14 -10.95
CA GLY A 4 23.58 4.01 -12.33
C GLY A 4 22.69 5.20 -12.72
N ASP A 5 22.90 5.68 -13.95
CA ASP A 5 22.19 6.80 -14.54
C ASP A 5 20.66 6.64 -14.37
N PRO A 6 19.98 7.55 -13.64
CA PRO A 6 18.53 7.47 -13.42
C PRO A 6 17.71 7.69 -14.69
N SER A 7 18.34 8.00 -15.83
CA SER A 7 17.68 8.26 -17.11
C SER A 7 17.48 7.02 -18.01
N VAL A 8 17.94 5.82 -17.60
CA VAL A 8 17.64 4.60 -18.36
C VAL A 8 16.14 4.29 -18.22
N ALA A 9 15.38 4.73 -19.22
CA ALA A 9 13.98 4.36 -19.38
C ALA A 9 13.89 2.83 -19.36
N ILE A 10 13.40 2.28 -18.24
CA ILE A 10 13.20 0.85 -18.10
C ILE A 10 12.13 0.47 -19.12
N GLN A 11 12.55 -0.10 -20.25
CA GLN A 11 11.67 -0.65 -21.27
C GLN A 11 10.62 -1.52 -20.58
N PRO A 12 9.33 -1.36 -20.93
CA PRO A 12 8.26 -2.12 -20.29
C PRO A 12 8.52 -3.61 -20.49
N THR A 13 8.89 -4.29 -19.40
CA THR A 13 9.10 -5.74 -19.44
C THR A 13 7.75 -6.45 -19.46
N ILE A 14 7.71 -7.67 -20.00
CA ILE A 14 6.53 -8.53 -19.88
C ILE A 14 6.14 -8.74 -18.41
N TRP A 15 7.13 -8.84 -17.51
CA TRP A 15 6.94 -9.01 -16.08
C TRP A 15 6.24 -7.81 -15.42
N ARG A 16 6.65 -6.57 -15.74
CA ARG A 16 5.96 -5.36 -15.28
C ARG A 16 4.52 -5.32 -15.76
N THR A 17 4.28 -5.70 -17.01
CA THR A 17 2.94 -5.69 -17.59
C THR A 17 2.02 -6.70 -16.92
N LEU A 18 2.51 -7.92 -16.68
CA LEU A 18 1.75 -8.97 -15.98
C LEU A 18 1.46 -8.57 -14.53
N HIS A 19 2.46 -8.08 -13.81
CA HIS A 19 2.32 -7.61 -12.43
C HIS A 19 1.31 -6.46 -12.30
N ASN A 20 1.40 -5.44 -13.17
CA ASN A 20 0.43 -4.34 -13.17
C ASN A 20 -0.99 -4.82 -13.46
N ARG A 21 -1.18 -5.78 -14.38
CA ARG A 21 -2.51 -6.36 -14.67
C ARG A 21 -3.05 -7.14 -13.48
N PHE A 22 -2.20 -7.94 -12.83
CA PHE A 22 -2.56 -8.66 -11.61
C PHE A 22 -3.03 -7.68 -10.52
N ASN A 23 -2.25 -6.63 -10.24
CA ASN A 23 -2.60 -5.62 -9.25
C ASN A 23 -3.86 -4.82 -9.60
N LEU A 24 -4.06 -4.47 -10.87
CA LEU A 24 -5.28 -3.79 -11.33
C LEU A 24 -6.55 -4.64 -11.22
N VAL A 25 -6.43 -5.96 -11.08
CA VAL A 25 -7.58 -6.85 -10.84
C VAL A 25 -7.76 -7.10 -9.35
N ILE A 26 -6.69 -7.44 -8.63
CA ILE A 26 -6.77 -7.88 -7.24
C ILE A 26 -6.94 -6.71 -6.26
N LEU A 27 -6.24 -5.59 -6.44
CA LEU A 27 -6.34 -4.46 -5.51
C LEU A 27 -7.76 -3.88 -5.42
N PRO A 28 -8.52 -3.68 -6.51
CA PRO A 28 -9.92 -3.27 -6.41
C PRO A 28 -10.78 -4.24 -5.58
N THR A 29 -10.57 -5.55 -5.74
CA THR A 29 -11.26 -6.56 -4.92
C THR A 29 -10.90 -6.41 -3.45
N ILE A 30 -9.62 -6.23 -3.12
CA ILE A 30 -9.16 -5.99 -1.75
C ILE A 30 -9.80 -4.73 -1.16
N LEU A 31 -9.90 -3.64 -1.93
CA LEU A 31 -10.53 -2.41 -1.45
C LEU A 31 -12.03 -2.57 -1.19
N ILE A 32 -12.74 -3.30 -2.05
CA ILE A 32 -14.17 -3.59 -1.84
C ILE A 32 -14.36 -4.40 -0.55
N LEU A 33 -13.52 -5.41 -0.34
CA LEU A 33 -13.55 -6.23 0.88
C LEU A 33 -13.17 -5.41 2.12
N ALA A 34 -12.15 -4.56 2.03
CA ALA A 34 -11.74 -3.66 3.11
C ALA A 34 -12.83 -2.67 3.49
N ALA A 35 -13.51 -2.07 2.50
CA ALA A 35 -14.63 -1.17 2.73
C ALA A 35 -15.82 -1.90 3.38
N ARG A 36 -16.16 -3.10 2.88
CA ARG A 36 -17.20 -3.96 3.49
C ARG A 36 -16.90 -4.24 4.95
N ASP A 37 -15.65 -4.61 5.27
CA ASP A 37 -15.25 -5.03 6.61
C ASP A 37 -15.14 -3.85 7.58
N LEU A 38 -14.72 -2.68 7.09
CA LEU A 38 -14.79 -1.43 7.86
C LEU A 38 -16.22 -1.01 8.18
N LEU A 39 -17.13 -1.11 7.21
CA LEU A 39 -18.54 -0.74 7.41
C LEU A 39 -19.24 -1.65 8.43
N ARG A 40 -18.87 -2.93 8.47
CA ARG A 40 -19.43 -3.90 9.41
C ARG A 40 -18.67 -3.98 10.72
N TRP A 41 -17.48 -3.38 10.78
CA TRP A 41 -16.53 -3.57 11.87
C TRP A 41 -16.18 -5.04 12.15
N GLU A 42 -16.27 -5.87 11.10
CA GLU A 42 -16.14 -7.31 11.18
C GLU A 42 -15.39 -7.82 9.96
N SER A 43 -14.67 -8.92 10.12
CA SER A 43 -13.91 -9.50 9.03
C SER A 43 -13.81 -11.01 9.20
N ASP A 44 -14.03 -11.73 8.11
CA ASP A 44 -13.93 -13.19 8.09
C ASP A 44 -12.50 -13.65 7.79
N TYR A 45 -12.16 -14.85 8.27
CA TYR A 45 -10.83 -15.43 8.13
C TYR A 45 -10.40 -15.58 6.66
N TYR A 46 -11.32 -15.92 5.75
CA TYR A 46 -11.00 -16.16 4.34
C TYR A 46 -10.65 -14.86 3.61
N THR A 47 -11.34 -13.77 3.94
CA THR A 47 -11.00 -12.43 3.44
C THR A 47 -9.60 -12.01 3.86
N GLN A 48 -9.25 -12.18 5.15
CA GLN A 48 -7.91 -11.84 5.65
C GLN A 48 -6.84 -12.74 5.02
N LEU A 49 -7.11 -14.05 4.90
CA LEU A 49 -6.21 -14.99 4.25
C LEU A 49 -5.99 -14.63 2.77
N PHE A 50 -7.04 -14.25 2.04
CA PHE A 50 -6.92 -13.78 0.66
C PHE A 50 -5.99 -12.56 0.54
N VAL A 51 -6.18 -11.57 1.40
CA VAL A 51 -5.34 -10.35 1.43
C VAL A 51 -3.90 -10.67 1.82
N LEU A 52 -3.70 -11.55 2.81
CA LEU A 52 -2.38 -12.01 3.22
C LEU A 52 -1.66 -12.72 2.08
N LEU A 53 -2.33 -13.66 1.42
CA LEU A 53 -1.78 -14.39 0.28
C LEU A 53 -1.43 -13.44 -0.87
N TYR A 54 -2.26 -12.43 -1.15
CA TYR A 54 -1.94 -11.38 -2.11
C TYR A 54 -0.61 -10.71 -1.78
N PHE A 55 -0.44 -10.17 -0.55
CA PHE A 55 0.80 -9.48 -0.19
C PHE A 55 2.01 -10.40 -0.20
N VAL A 56 1.86 -11.67 0.21
CA VAL A 56 2.93 -12.67 0.15
C VAL A 56 3.35 -12.93 -1.30
N ILE A 57 2.39 -13.18 -2.19
CA ILE A 57 2.64 -13.40 -3.62
C ILE A 57 3.29 -12.17 -4.24
N ASP A 58 2.78 -10.96 -3.95
CA ASP A 58 3.30 -9.72 -4.53
C ASP A 58 4.73 -9.42 -4.04
N THR A 59 4.99 -9.67 -2.76
CA THR A 59 6.34 -9.55 -2.17
C THR A 59 7.32 -10.54 -2.79
N ALA A 60 6.91 -11.81 -2.97
CA ALA A 60 7.74 -12.81 -3.61
C ALA A 60 8.03 -12.45 -5.07
N TRP A 61 7.01 -12.00 -5.81
CA TRP A 61 7.16 -11.57 -7.21
C TRP A 61 8.17 -10.42 -7.32
N ILE A 62 8.05 -9.39 -6.47
CA ILE A 62 8.97 -8.25 -6.45
C ILE A 62 10.36 -8.68 -5.99
N GLY A 63 10.47 -9.56 -4.99
CA GLY A 63 11.76 -10.07 -4.51
C GLY A 63 12.53 -10.83 -5.58
N LEU A 64 11.84 -11.65 -6.38
CA LEU A 64 12.44 -12.45 -7.46
C LEU A 64 12.78 -11.63 -8.70
N MET A 65 11.95 -10.65 -9.06
CA MET A 65 12.09 -9.91 -10.32
C MET A 65 12.71 -8.50 -10.15
N GLY A 66 12.69 -7.95 -8.94
CA GLY A 66 13.32 -6.68 -8.56
C GLY A 66 12.96 -5.52 -9.48
N TYR A 67 14.00 -4.85 -9.99
CA TYR A 67 13.88 -3.67 -10.85
C TYR A 67 13.17 -3.93 -12.19
N ARG A 68 12.99 -5.20 -12.60
CA ARG A 68 12.25 -5.55 -13.82
C ARG A 68 10.76 -5.25 -13.69
N VAL A 69 10.23 -5.24 -12.48
CA VAL A 69 8.81 -5.02 -12.20
C VAL A 69 8.59 -3.60 -11.69
N VAL A 70 9.35 -3.18 -10.66
CA VAL A 70 9.14 -1.91 -9.95
C VAL A 70 10.41 -1.05 -9.91
N LYS A 71 10.28 0.28 -9.85
CA LYS A 71 11.43 1.20 -9.85
C LYS A 71 12.23 1.18 -8.53
N ASP A 72 11.57 0.95 -7.41
CA ASP A 72 12.16 0.96 -6.06
C ASP A 72 11.69 -0.30 -5.28
N PRO A 73 12.25 -1.49 -5.60
CA PRO A 73 11.78 -2.76 -5.05
C PRO A 73 11.94 -2.83 -3.54
N GLN A 74 13.05 -2.31 -3.00
CA GLN A 74 13.30 -2.29 -1.56
C GLN A 74 12.22 -1.50 -0.80
N SER A 75 11.88 -0.31 -1.31
CA SER A 75 10.82 0.51 -0.72
C SER A 75 9.49 -0.24 -0.69
N ILE A 76 9.15 -0.97 -1.75
CA ILE A 76 7.87 -1.68 -1.83
C ILE A 76 7.87 -2.93 -0.96
N MET A 77 8.99 -3.68 -0.93
CA MET A 77 9.14 -4.84 -0.05
C MET A 77 8.98 -4.46 1.43
N VAL A 78 9.60 -3.36 1.88
CA VAL A 78 9.46 -2.89 3.28
C VAL A 78 8.00 -2.55 3.60
N HIS A 79 7.29 -1.89 2.67
CA HIS A 79 5.85 -1.61 2.82
C HIS A 79 5.02 -2.90 2.90
N HIS A 80 5.25 -3.87 2.00
CA HIS A 80 4.51 -5.13 2.03
C HIS A 80 4.80 -5.96 3.27
N LEU A 81 6.04 -5.98 3.76
CA LEU A 81 6.36 -6.67 5.01
C LEU A 81 5.59 -6.05 6.19
N ALA A 82 5.52 -4.71 6.26
CA ALA A 82 4.70 -4.05 7.27
C ALA A 82 3.20 -4.36 7.10
N ALA A 83 2.69 -4.38 5.87
CA ALA A 83 1.30 -4.76 5.59
C ALA A 83 1.00 -6.23 5.96
N ILE A 84 1.91 -7.15 5.68
CA ILE A 84 1.82 -8.57 6.09
C ILE A 84 1.73 -8.68 7.60
N VAL A 85 2.58 -7.96 8.35
CA VAL A 85 2.52 -7.94 9.82
C VAL A 85 1.18 -7.42 10.32
N LEU A 86 0.62 -6.37 9.71
CA LEU A 86 -0.70 -5.86 10.07
C LEU A 86 -1.82 -6.88 9.80
N VAL A 87 -1.83 -7.49 8.61
CA VAL A 87 -2.84 -8.48 8.24
C VAL A 87 -2.72 -9.72 9.13
N ALA A 88 -1.52 -10.27 9.28
CA ALA A 88 -1.28 -11.43 10.14
C ALA A 88 -1.64 -11.12 11.60
N GLY A 89 -1.28 -9.94 12.11
CA GLY A 89 -1.69 -9.49 13.45
C GLY A 89 -3.22 -9.46 13.58
N SER A 90 -3.92 -8.89 12.61
CA SER A 90 -5.39 -8.81 12.61
C SER A 90 -6.10 -10.18 12.61
N MET A 91 -5.41 -11.23 12.14
CA MET A 91 -5.91 -12.62 12.18
C MET A 91 -5.79 -13.26 13.57
N LEU A 92 -4.89 -12.76 14.41
CA LEU A 92 -4.65 -13.33 15.74
C LEU A 92 -5.67 -12.86 16.77
N LYS A 93 -6.26 -11.67 16.59
CA LYS A 93 -7.19 -11.07 17.56
C LYS A 93 -8.32 -10.31 16.89
N GLU A 94 -9.53 -10.54 17.40
CA GLU A 94 -10.74 -9.90 16.90
C GLU A 94 -10.73 -8.37 17.05
N SER A 95 -10.19 -7.87 18.17
CA SER A 95 -9.96 -6.44 18.43
C SER A 95 -9.09 -5.77 17.38
N TRP A 96 -8.22 -6.52 16.68
CA TRP A 96 -7.26 -6.01 15.70
C TRP A 96 -7.73 -6.15 14.25
N ARG A 97 -8.88 -6.80 14.00
CA ARG A 97 -9.45 -6.98 12.66
C ARG A 97 -9.57 -5.66 11.87
N PRO A 98 -9.96 -4.52 12.46
CA PRO A 98 -10.04 -3.26 11.71
C PRO A 98 -8.71 -2.78 11.15
N PHE A 99 -7.56 -3.22 11.68
CA PHE A 99 -6.25 -2.71 11.25
C PHE A 99 -5.90 -3.10 9.83
N TRP A 100 -6.22 -4.33 9.39
CA TRP A 100 -5.92 -4.73 8.02
C TRP A 100 -6.79 -3.98 7.02
N SER A 101 -8.08 -3.81 7.33
CA SER A 101 -9.03 -3.17 6.42
C SER A 101 -8.75 -1.67 6.33
N THR A 102 -8.42 -1.04 7.46
CA THR A 102 -7.92 0.35 7.49
C THR A 102 -6.60 0.48 6.72
N GLY A 103 -5.66 -0.46 6.92
CA GLY A 103 -4.39 -0.54 6.19
C GLY A 103 -4.56 -0.67 4.68
N ALA A 104 -5.48 -1.54 4.24
CA ALA A 104 -5.76 -1.80 2.83
C ALA A 104 -6.30 -0.56 2.10
N LEU A 105 -6.99 0.36 2.79
CA LEU A 105 -7.44 1.62 2.19
C LEU A 105 -6.27 2.49 1.68
N ILE A 106 -5.06 2.34 2.22
CA ILE A 106 -3.87 3.03 1.69
C ILE A 106 -3.65 2.70 0.21
N GLU A 107 -4.04 1.50 -0.24
CA GLU A 107 -3.88 1.05 -1.62
C GLU A 107 -4.83 1.74 -2.61
N VAL A 108 -5.84 2.51 -2.15
CA VAL A 108 -6.62 3.40 -3.02
C VAL A 108 -5.69 4.30 -3.84
N SER A 109 -4.75 4.94 -3.16
CA SER A 109 -3.78 5.82 -3.80
C SER A 109 -2.85 5.05 -4.77
N THR A 110 -2.54 3.79 -4.47
CA THR A 110 -1.75 2.91 -5.36
C THR A 110 -2.53 2.59 -6.64
N ILE A 111 -3.82 2.23 -6.55
CA ILE A 111 -4.65 1.94 -7.72
C ILE A 111 -4.81 3.18 -8.61
N LEU A 112 -5.07 4.34 -8.00
CA LEU A 112 -5.23 5.59 -8.75
C LEU A 112 -3.92 5.93 -9.49
N LEU A 113 -2.77 5.73 -8.84
CA LEU A 113 -1.46 5.90 -9.45
C LEU A 113 -1.19 4.90 -10.60
N LEU A 114 -1.52 3.62 -10.41
CA LEU A 114 -1.39 2.59 -11.45
C LEU A 114 -2.31 2.89 -12.64
N THR A 115 -3.52 3.36 -12.38
CA THR A 115 -4.49 3.75 -13.41
C THR A 115 -3.95 4.90 -14.25
N LEU A 116 -3.42 5.95 -13.61
CA LEU A 116 -2.78 7.08 -14.29
C LEU A 116 -1.58 6.65 -15.14
N ARG A 117 -0.74 5.72 -14.63
CA ARG A 117 0.44 5.21 -15.33
C ARG A 117 0.13 4.25 -16.47
N SER A 118 -1.02 3.58 -16.43
CA SER A 118 -1.38 2.58 -17.44
C SER A 118 -1.54 3.14 -18.86
N GLY A 119 -1.64 4.47 -19.01
CA GLY A 119 -1.89 5.13 -20.29
C GLY A 119 -3.29 4.89 -20.86
N ARG A 120 -4.16 4.15 -20.15
CA ARG A 120 -5.53 3.82 -20.59
C ARG A 120 -6.50 4.99 -20.50
N VAL A 121 -6.15 6.03 -19.75
CA VAL A 121 -6.99 7.22 -19.57
C VAL A 121 -6.59 8.27 -20.61
N SER A 122 -7.19 8.21 -21.79
CA SER A 122 -6.96 9.18 -22.88
C SER A 122 -7.72 10.50 -22.69
N ASN A 123 -8.83 10.48 -21.94
CA ASN A 123 -9.63 11.67 -21.67
C ASN A 123 -8.96 12.56 -20.60
N LYS A 124 -8.63 13.80 -20.98
CA LYS A 124 -7.98 14.80 -20.10
C LYS A 124 -8.78 15.09 -18.83
N HIS A 125 -10.12 15.15 -18.92
CA HIS A 125 -10.98 15.41 -17.76
C HIS A 125 -10.96 14.24 -16.79
N LEU A 126 -11.09 13.01 -17.30
CA LEU A 126 -11.00 11.81 -16.47
C LEU A 126 -9.63 11.68 -15.80
N SER A 127 -8.55 11.97 -16.54
CA SER A 127 -7.19 11.99 -15.98
C SER A 127 -7.04 13.02 -14.85
N SER A 128 -7.56 14.24 -15.04
CA SER A 128 -7.58 15.27 -14.00
C SER A 128 -8.37 14.84 -12.75
N MET A 129 -9.55 14.23 -12.94
CA MET A 129 -10.36 13.70 -11.85
C MET A 129 -9.63 12.62 -11.04
N ILE A 130 -8.98 11.68 -11.72
CA ILE A 130 -8.21 10.62 -11.07
C ILE A 130 -6.99 11.20 -10.34
N HIS A 131 -6.32 12.22 -10.90
CA HIS A 131 -5.23 12.92 -10.24
C HIS A 131 -5.71 13.62 -8.96
N MET A 132 -6.84 14.32 -9.01
CA MET A 132 -7.43 14.95 -7.84
C MET A 132 -7.81 13.91 -6.78
N ALA A 133 -8.45 12.80 -7.18
CA ALA A 133 -8.76 11.69 -6.27
C ALA A 133 -7.49 11.10 -5.63
N PHE A 134 -6.40 10.98 -6.39
CA PHE A 134 -5.11 10.53 -5.87
C PHE A 134 -4.57 11.49 -4.80
N LEU A 135 -4.58 12.79 -5.04
CA LEU A 135 -4.11 13.78 -4.07
C LEU A 135 -4.99 13.84 -2.82
N VAL A 136 -6.31 13.80 -3.00
CA VAL A 136 -7.29 13.83 -1.90
C VAL A 136 -7.19 12.58 -1.05
N SER A 137 -6.99 11.40 -1.65
CA SER A 137 -6.78 10.16 -0.89
C SER A 137 -5.42 10.08 -0.21
N TRP A 138 -4.40 10.78 -0.73
CA TRP A 138 -3.02 10.71 -0.25
C TRP A 138 -2.90 11.05 1.24
N PHE A 139 -3.42 12.19 1.67
CA PHE A 139 -3.28 12.65 3.05
C PHE A 139 -4.05 11.81 4.07
N PRO A 140 -5.39 11.73 4.00
CA PRO A 140 -6.18 11.04 5.02
C PRO A 140 -5.83 9.56 5.10
N LEU A 141 -5.58 8.89 3.97
CA LEU A 141 -5.29 7.46 4.00
C LEU A 141 -3.85 7.20 4.40
N ARG A 142 -2.86 7.86 3.77
CA ARG A 142 -1.47 7.48 4.04
C ARG A 142 -0.92 8.05 5.35
N TRP A 143 -1.42 9.18 5.83
CA TRP A 143 -1.03 9.73 7.14
C TRP A 143 -1.99 9.32 8.24
N GLY A 144 -3.30 9.39 7.99
CA GLY A 144 -4.31 9.08 9.00
C GLY A 144 -4.28 7.62 9.42
N VAL A 145 -4.12 6.68 8.49
CA VAL A 145 -4.15 5.24 8.81
C VAL A 145 -3.01 4.81 9.74
N PRO A 146 -1.72 5.08 9.46
CA PRO A 146 -0.66 4.68 10.38
C PRO A 146 -0.78 5.34 11.75
N LEU A 147 -1.16 6.62 11.80
CA LEU A 147 -1.36 7.35 13.06
C LEU A 147 -2.54 6.79 13.86
N TYR A 148 -3.63 6.42 13.20
CA TYR A 148 -4.77 5.75 13.82
C TYR A 148 -4.36 4.42 14.44
N ILE A 149 -3.65 3.56 13.68
CA ILE A 149 -3.17 2.26 14.19
C ILE A 149 -2.24 2.47 15.40
N MET A 150 -1.29 3.40 15.32
CA MET A 150 -0.40 3.72 16.44
C MET A 150 -1.17 4.18 17.69
N TYR A 151 -2.17 5.05 17.51
CA TYR A 151 -3.03 5.52 18.59
C TYR A 151 -3.84 4.37 19.22
N SER A 152 -4.45 3.50 18.40
CA SER A 152 -5.18 2.33 18.87
C SER A 152 -4.28 1.38 19.66
N CYS A 153 -3.08 1.07 19.16
CA CYS A 153 -2.09 0.27 19.88
C CYS A 153 -1.70 0.88 21.23
N TRP A 154 -1.46 2.19 21.26
CA TRP A 154 -1.13 2.91 22.49
C TRP A 154 -2.28 2.89 23.51
N SER A 155 -3.52 3.08 23.04
CA SER A 155 -4.71 3.04 23.87
C SER A 155 -4.89 1.66 24.51
N SER A 156 -4.82 0.59 23.72
CA SER A 156 -4.94 -0.79 24.23
C SER A 156 -3.80 -1.17 25.18
N PHE A 157 -2.58 -0.67 24.94
CA PHE A 157 -1.47 -0.85 25.87
C PHE A 157 -1.75 -0.19 27.23
N ARG A 158 -2.22 1.06 27.24
CA ARG A 158 -2.57 1.74 28.51
C ARG A 158 -3.71 1.08 29.25
N ALA A 159 -4.66 0.48 28.53
CA ALA A 159 -5.80 -0.22 29.11
C ALA A 159 -5.42 -1.62 29.66
N GLY A 160 -4.23 -2.14 29.32
CA GLY A 160 -3.81 -3.48 29.75
C GLY A 160 -4.58 -4.62 29.07
N GLU A 161 -5.25 -4.33 27.93
CA GLU A 161 -6.11 -5.28 27.22
C GLU A 161 -5.32 -6.35 26.45
N GLU A 162 -4.05 -6.06 26.14
CA GLU A 162 -3.33 -6.73 25.08
C GLU A 162 -1.86 -7.06 25.47
N PRO A 163 -1.30 -8.21 25.03
CA PRO A 163 0.07 -8.58 25.33
C PRO A 163 1.06 -7.68 24.59
N ILE A 164 2.11 -7.26 25.32
CA ILE A 164 3.11 -6.28 24.86
C ILE A 164 3.72 -6.67 23.51
N PHE A 165 4.07 -7.95 23.31
CA PHE A 165 4.75 -8.40 22.10
C PHE A 165 3.93 -8.19 20.83
N GLY A 166 2.63 -8.47 20.86
CA GLY A 166 1.77 -8.32 19.68
C GLY A 166 1.49 -6.85 19.35
N ILE A 167 1.25 -6.03 20.39
CA ILE A 167 1.14 -4.57 20.23
C ILE A 167 2.44 -4.00 19.63
N ALA A 168 3.60 -4.41 20.16
CA ALA A 168 4.89 -3.91 19.70
C ALA A 168 5.13 -4.20 18.21
N ALA A 169 4.75 -5.40 17.73
CA ALA A 169 4.88 -5.76 16.32
C ALA A 169 4.00 -4.89 15.40
N ILE A 170 2.72 -4.71 15.76
CA ILE A 170 1.78 -3.88 14.98
C ILE A 170 2.20 -2.41 15.02
N PHE A 171 2.62 -1.91 16.18
CA PHE A 171 3.11 -0.54 16.34
C PHE A 171 4.36 -0.30 15.50
N ALA A 172 5.32 -1.23 15.51
CA ALA A 172 6.51 -1.15 14.68
C ALA A 172 6.17 -1.16 13.18
N ALA A 173 5.24 -2.01 12.75
CA ALA A 173 4.74 -2.01 11.37
C ALA A 173 4.10 -0.66 11.00
N ALA A 174 3.30 -0.06 11.89
CA ALA A 174 2.72 1.26 11.68
C ALA A 174 3.78 2.38 11.60
N CYS A 175 4.83 2.34 12.43
CA CYS A 175 5.96 3.26 12.33
C CYS A 175 6.70 3.12 11.00
N VAL A 176 6.89 1.90 10.50
CA VAL A 176 7.47 1.66 9.17
C VAL A 176 6.58 2.26 8.09
N LEU A 177 5.27 2.02 8.10
CA LEU A 177 4.34 2.60 7.14
C LEU A 177 4.37 4.14 7.17
N LEU A 178 4.42 4.74 8.36
CA LEU A 178 4.53 6.19 8.52
C LEU A 178 5.84 6.73 7.95
N HIS A 179 6.97 6.08 8.25
CA HIS A 179 8.28 6.45 7.70
C HIS A 179 8.29 6.38 6.16
N MET A 180 7.76 5.29 5.61
CA MET A 180 7.61 5.11 4.17
C MET A 180 6.74 6.20 3.56
N GLN A 181 5.68 6.61 4.27
CA GLN A 181 4.82 7.69 3.83
C GLN A 181 5.51 9.06 3.83
N VAL A 182 6.35 9.36 4.82
CA VAL A 182 7.18 10.57 4.81
C VAL A 182 8.08 10.59 3.57
N LYS A 183 8.77 9.46 3.31
CA LYS A 183 9.65 9.32 2.15
C LYS A 183 8.89 9.50 0.83
N TRP A 184 7.72 8.90 0.68
CA TRP A 184 6.91 9.04 -0.53
C TRP A 184 6.29 10.44 -0.68
N SER A 185 5.88 11.08 0.42
CA SER A 185 5.40 12.47 0.39
C SER A 185 6.50 13.43 -0.02
N ALA A 186 7.74 13.22 0.44
CA ALA A 186 8.88 14.00 -0.03
C ALA A 186 9.09 13.84 -1.54
N LYS A 187 9.03 12.61 -2.07
CA LYS A 187 9.08 12.35 -3.53
C LYS A 187 7.90 12.99 -4.28
N LEU A 188 6.71 13.07 -3.68
CA LEU A 188 5.56 13.74 -4.26
C LEU A 188 5.79 15.25 -4.40
N MET A 189 6.26 15.88 -3.31
CA MET A 189 6.50 17.33 -3.23
C MET A 189 7.64 17.80 -4.14
N THR A 190 8.69 16.99 -4.32
CA THR A 190 9.79 17.30 -5.24
C THR A 190 9.44 17.05 -6.72
N GLY A 191 8.19 16.69 -7.02
CA GLY A 191 7.74 16.44 -8.39
C GLY A 191 8.26 15.13 -9.01
N GLN A 192 9.02 14.32 -8.26
CA GLN A 192 9.46 13.00 -8.72
C GLN A 192 8.27 12.06 -8.98
N ILE A 193 7.16 12.20 -8.24
CA ILE A 193 5.94 11.44 -8.55
C ILE A 193 5.15 12.07 -9.70
N ARG A 194 5.12 13.40 -9.83
CA ARG A 194 4.46 14.07 -10.97
C ARG A 194 5.11 13.70 -12.31
N THR A 195 6.44 13.66 -12.38
CA THR A 195 7.17 13.20 -13.57
C THR A 195 6.86 11.74 -13.92
N MET A 196 6.62 10.89 -12.92
CA MET A 196 6.16 9.50 -13.16
C MET A 196 4.70 9.40 -13.63
N VAL A 197 3.88 10.44 -13.44
CA VAL A 197 2.49 10.50 -13.92
C VAL A 197 2.40 11.18 -15.29
N SER A 198 3.19 12.22 -15.54
CA SER A 198 3.17 13.00 -16.79
C SER A 198 3.88 12.32 -17.96
N HIS A 199 4.81 11.39 -17.71
CA HIS A 199 5.60 10.75 -18.76
C HIS A 199 5.20 9.31 -19.12
N GLY A 200 4.12 8.76 -18.55
CA GLY A 200 3.64 7.42 -18.94
C GLY A 200 4.73 6.33 -18.93
N LEU A 201 5.51 6.26 -17.83
CA LEU A 201 6.61 5.29 -17.62
C LEU A 201 6.37 4.34 -16.44
#